data_AF-A0A2S4UCN9-F1
#
_entry.id   AF-A0A2S4UCN9-F1
#
_cell.length_a   1.000
_cell.length_b   1.000
_cell.length_c   1.000
_cell.angle_alpha   90.00
_cell.angle_beta   90.00
_cell.angle_gamma   90.00
#
_symmetry.space_group_name_H-M   'P 1'
#
loop_
_entity.id
_entity.type
_entity.pdbx_description
1 polymer ?
#
loop_
_entity_poly.entity_id
_entity_poly.type
_entity_poly.pdbx_seq_one_letter_code
_entity_poly.pdbx_strand_id
1 'polypeptide(L)'
;RNLHALNRNSPIYTSAKEMEMICNKLVERLVDIFCSTEPALVSKNRFHFLNLQRLIFETIYFFQKHHLVDSEKLGSLLTSRATAEALSRHILHSYDEEAKPKEWLPLNSKSILKQWFNYTCGNMFKVIDFLDPQFKLMIFCLWIEFHQNQINSFTYYFHKCAFQYYHNYPENQKLKKMNNLMKFLERAVFDNESFERSEDNGSEYILPITNQGVHKLTHNFMRIYLNGNPDTELNHVFQAIEFIQDMSPLAFGEYKSSSKFKLMSFTNGILEDIENVKGYLKNKFARKIWINSLFEQPENKNKPISATEELEILSKYIRILEFEYNRQTSGINTSDEFYIYKQPRLMEHSFQSLKSMIMKLSVG
;
A
#
# COMPACT_ATOMS: atom_id res chain seq x y z
N ARG A 1 9.07 -23.42 58.09
CA ARG A 1 10.32 -22.65 58.36
C ARG A 1 11.36 -23.06 57.33
N ASN A 2 11.95 -22.07 56.66
CA ASN A 2 13.15 -22.12 55.81
C ASN A 2 12.99 -22.58 54.34
N LEU A 3 12.28 -21.74 53.58
CA LEU A 3 12.66 -21.37 52.21
C LEU A 3 13.81 -20.35 52.31
N HIS A 4 15.06 -20.80 52.25
CA HIS A 4 16.21 -19.94 51.96
C HIS A 4 17.37 -20.79 51.42
N ALA A 5 17.31 -21.09 50.12
CA ALA A 5 18.48 -21.41 49.30
C ALA A 5 18.08 -21.43 47.81
N LEU A 6 17.44 -20.37 47.32
CA LEU A 6 17.37 -20.10 45.88
C LEU A 6 18.23 -18.86 45.61
N ASN A 7 19.48 -19.19 45.28
CA ASN A 7 20.40 -18.47 44.42
C ASN A 7 19.96 -17.02 44.05
N ARG A 8 20.28 -16.08 44.94
CA ARG A 8 20.31 -14.65 44.65
C ARG A 8 21.57 -14.35 43.83
N ASN A 9 21.58 -14.73 42.57
CA ASN A 9 22.54 -14.19 41.61
C ASN A 9 21.79 -13.31 40.61
N SER A 10 21.86 -12.01 40.93
CA SER A 10 21.57 -10.85 40.08
C SER A 10 20.11 -10.64 39.64
N PRO A 11 19.39 -9.65 40.21
CA PRO A 11 18.49 -8.88 39.37
C PRO A 11 19.38 -8.21 38.33
N ILE A 12 19.24 -8.58 37.05
CA ILE A 12 19.89 -7.86 35.97
C ILE A 12 19.28 -6.44 35.99
N TYR A 13 19.90 -5.54 36.74
CA TYR A 13 19.70 -4.10 36.62
C TYR A 13 20.41 -3.68 35.34
N THR A 14 19.91 -4.13 34.20
CA THR A 14 20.29 -3.59 32.91
C THR A 14 19.87 -2.12 32.94
N SER A 15 20.81 -1.20 32.81
CA SER A 15 20.46 0.22 32.74
C SER A 15 19.52 0.45 31.55
N ALA A 16 18.66 1.47 31.62
CA ALA A 16 17.74 1.79 30.51
C ALA A 16 18.49 1.93 29.16
N LYS A 17 19.71 2.49 29.19
CA LYS A 17 20.60 2.60 28.02
C LYS A 17 21.08 1.26 27.47
N GLU A 18 21.42 0.31 28.35
CA GLU A 18 21.82 -1.03 27.91
C GLU A 18 20.64 -1.81 27.33
N MET A 19 19.43 -1.67 27.91
CA MET A 19 18.21 -2.25 27.34
C MET A 19 17.90 -1.69 25.96
N GLU A 20 17.99 -0.37 25.79
CA GLU A 20 17.80 0.32 24.51
C GLU A 20 18.84 -0.16 23.47
N MET A 21 20.11 -0.30 23.85
CA MET A 21 21.16 -0.82 22.96
C MET A 21 20.87 -2.27 22.53
N ILE A 22 20.44 -3.13 23.46
CA ILE A 22 20.09 -4.53 23.15
C ILE A 22 18.89 -4.57 22.20
N CYS A 23 17.85 -3.79 22.49
CA CYS A 23 16.63 -3.77 21.67
C CYS A 23 16.91 -3.22 20.26
N ASN A 24 17.73 -2.18 20.12
CA ASN A 24 18.15 -1.66 18.81
C ASN A 24 18.89 -2.74 17.99
N LYS A 25 19.84 -3.47 18.60
CA LYS A 25 20.53 -4.60 17.92
C LYS A 25 19.60 -5.74 17.54
N LEU A 26 18.58 -6.02 18.36
CA LEU A 26 17.58 -7.03 18.05
C LEU A 26 16.73 -6.59 16.86
N VAL A 27 16.32 -5.33 16.80
CA VAL A 27 15.56 -4.76 15.68
C VAL A 27 16.37 -4.79 14.38
N GLU A 28 17.65 -4.43 14.41
CA GLU A 28 18.55 -4.55 13.25
C GLU A 28 18.57 -5.98 12.71
N ARG A 29 18.80 -6.97 13.58
CA ARG A 29 18.79 -8.39 13.19
C ARG A 29 17.44 -8.87 12.68
N LEU A 30 16.36 -8.40 13.28
CA LEU A 30 15.00 -8.72 12.84
C LEU A 30 14.74 -8.18 11.42
N VAL A 31 15.20 -6.96 11.13
CA VAL A 31 15.13 -6.39 9.78
C VAL A 31 16.02 -7.16 8.80
N ASP A 32 17.22 -7.57 9.19
CA ASP A 32 18.08 -8.40 8.35
C ASP A 32 17.43 -9.74 8.01
N ILE A 33 16.81 -10.40 9.00
CA ILE A 33 16.03 -11.63 8.79
C ILE A 33 14.85 -11.35 7.86
N PHE A 34 14.12 -10.26 8.08
CA PHE A 34 13.00 -9.88 7.22
C PHE A 34 13.42 -9.69 5.76
N CYS A 35 14.49 -8.94 5.52
CA CYS A 35 15.03 -8.65 4.19
C CYS A 35 15.61 -9.89 3.49
N SER A 36 16.23 -10.81 4.25
CA SER A 36 16.79 -12.06 3.72
C SER A 36 15.73 -13.15 3.53
N THR A 37 14.58 -13.03 4.20
CA THR A 37 13.45 -13.94 4.03
C THR A 37 12.61 -13.48 2.84
N GLU A 38 13.03 -13.83 1.62
CA GLU A 38 12.19 -13.59 0.45
C GLU A 38 11.22 -14.76 0.27
N PRO A 39 9.89 -14.53 0.22
CA PRO A 39 8.97 -15.60 -0.12
C PRO A 39 9.26 -16.02 -1.56
N ALA A 40 9.93 -17.16 -1.73
CA ALA A 40 10.07 -17.76 -3.06
C ALA A 40 8.65 -17.94 -3.62
N LEU A 41 8.32 -17.17 -4.66
CA LEU A 41 6.99 -17.04 -5.29
C LEU A 41 6.33 -18.39 -5.64
N VAL A 42 7.14 -19.45 -5.72
CA VAL A 42 6.74 -20.79 -6.17
C VAL A 42 6.79 -21.84 -5.04
N SER A 43 7.12 -21.45 -3.80
CA SER A 43 7.26 -22.40 -2.69
C SER A 43 5.92 -22.75 -2.04
N LYS A 44 5.73 -24.03 -1.69
CA LYS A 44 4.61 -24.51 -0.87
C LYS A 44 4.52 -23.82 0.50
N ASN A 45 5.58 -23.11 0.91
CA ASN A 45 5.71 -22.46 2.20
C ASN A 45 5.51 -20.93 2.15
N ARG A 46 5.09 -20.34 1.01
CA ARG A 46 4.87 -18.88 0.86
C ARG A 46 4.08 -18.29 2.03
N PHE A 47 2.99 -18.96 2.42
CA PHE A 47 2.15 -18.53 3.53
C PHE A 47 2.87 -18.51 4.90
N HIS A 48 3.73 -19.50 5.17
CA HIS A 48 4.52 -19.55 6.40
C HIS A 48 5.54 -18.41 6.47
N PHE A 49 6.17 -18.08 5.34
CA PHE A 49 7.13 -16.96 5.27
C PHE A 49 6.44 -15.60 5.47
N LEU A 50 5.28 -15.38 4.86
CA LEU A 50 4.51 -14.13 5.06
C LEU A 50 4.09 -13.97 6.53
N ASN A 51 3.71 -15.06 7.19
CA ASN A 51 3.41 -15.06 8.62
C ASN A 51 4.62 -14.75 9.50
N LEU A 52 5.79 -15.32 9.19
CA LEU A 52 7.04 -15.01 9.89
C LEU A 52 7.39 -13.53 9.74
N GLN A 53 7.33 -13.00 8.53
CA GLN A 53 7.56 -11.58 8.23
C GLN A 53 6.60 -10.67 9.01
N ARG A 54 5.32 -11.03 9.07
CA ARG A 54 4.32 -10.31 9.86
C ARG A 54 4.66 -10.33 11.35
N LEU A 55 5.04 -11.49 11.90
CA LEU A 55 5.45 -11.62 13.30
C LEU A 55 6.68 -10.77 13.63
N ILE A 56 7.66 -10.71 12.72
CA ILE A 56 8.82 -9.84 12.85
C ILE A 56 8.37 -8.38 13.00
N PHE A 57 7.49 -7.89 12.13
CA PHE A 57 7.00 -6.51 12.19
C PHE A 57 6.13 -6.22 13.43
N GLU A 58 5.30 -7.17 13.86
CA GLU A 58 4.58 -7.04 15.14
C GLU A 58 5.55 -6.93 16.32
N THR A 59 6.66 -7.66 16.27
CA THR A 59 7.71 -7.60 17.31
C THR A 59 8.46 -6.27 17.27
N ILE A 60 8.77 -5.74 16.08
CA ILE A 60 9.38 -4.41 15.94
C ILE A 60 8.41 -3.34 16.46
N TYR A 61 7.12 -3.44 16.13
CA TYR A 61 6.09 -2.53 16.64
C TYR A 61 5.96 -2.59 18.16
N PHE A 62 6.10 -3.78 18.77
CA PHE A 62 6.19 -3.92 20.24
C PHE A 62 7.30 -3.07 20.82
N PHE A 63 8.51 -3.20 20.28
CA PHE A 63 9.65 -2.42 20.77
C PHE A 63 9.42 -0.93 20.61
N GLN A 64 8.87 -0.47 19.48
CA GLN A 64 8.57 0.94 19.26
C GLN A 64 7.49 1.47 20.23
N LYS A 65 6.36 0.76 20.33
CA LYS A 65 5.21 1.14 21.16
C LYS A 65 5.58 1.30 22.64
N HIS A 66 6.52 0.50 23.12
CA HIS A 66 6.99 0.54 24.50
C HIS A 66 8.25 1.41 24.69
N HIS A 67 8.62 2.22 23.68
CA HIS A 67 9.80 3.10 23.71
C HIS A 67 11.10 2.35 24.06
N LEU A 68 11.23 1.10 23.61
CA LEU A 68 12.39 0.25 23.83
C LEU A 68 13.47 0.44 22.75
N VAL A 69 13.14 1.14 21.67
CA VAL A 69 14.04 1.44 20.55
C VAL A 69 13.94 2.92 20.19
N ASP A 70 15.02 3.42 19.61
CA ASP A 70 15.09 4.78 19.12
C ASP A 70 14.26 4.92 17.85
N SER A 71 13.27 5.83 17.87
CA SER A 71 12.36 6.06 16.74
C SER A 71 13.06 6.57 15.48
N GLU A 72 14.13 7.36 15.62
CA GLU A 72 14.90 7.91 14.50
C GLU A 72 15.71 6.80 13.81
N LYS A 73 16.36 5.95 14.62
CA LYS A 73 17.09 4.76 14.12
C LYS A 73 16.14 3.78 13.45
N LEU A 74 14.99 3.52 14.06
CA LEU A 74 13.97 2.66 13.48
C LEU A 74 13.45 3.22 12.15
N GLY A 75 13.12 4.51 12.09
CA GLY A 75 12.69 5.16 10.86
C GLY A 75 13.73 5.05 9.73
N SER A 76 15.00 5.29 10.06
CA SER A 76 16.10 5.16 9.10
C SER A 76 16.28 3.72 8.60
N LEU A 77 16.12 2.74 9.49
CA LEU A 77 16.24 1.32 9.16
C LEU A 77 15.09 0.84 8.24
N LEU A 78 13.85 1.24 8.56
CA LEU A 78 12.64 0.87 7.81
C LEU A 78 12.57 1.52 6.43
N THR A 79 13.19 2.69 6.25
CA THR A 79 13.14 3.47 5.01
C THR A 79 14.42 3.40 4.18
N SER A 80 15.39 2.61 4.61
CA SER A 80 16.49 2.18 3.76
C SER A 80 15.96 1.43 2.54
N ARG A 81 16.66 1.56 1.40
CA ARG A 81 16.25 0.94 0.13
C ARG A 81 15.90 -0.55 0.27
N ALA A 82 16.78 -1.33 0.89
CA ALA A 82 16.60 -2.77 1.03
C ALA A 82 15.35 -3.12 1.83
N THR A 83 15.16 -2.47 2.99
CA THR A 83 14.01 -2.72 3.87
C THR A 83 12.71 -2.22 3.25
N ALA A 84 12.71 -1.03 2.65
CA ALA A 84 11.53 -0.45 2.00
C ALA A 84 11.06 -1.30 0.83
N GLU A 85 11.98 -1.78 -0.03
CA GLU A 85 11.64 -2.70 -1.11
C GLU A 85 11.13 -4.05 -0.59
N ALA A 86 11.78 -4.64 0.43
CA ALA A 86 11.35 -5.90 1.02
C ALA A 86 9.97 -5.80 1.68
N LEU A 87 9.70 -4.71 2.43
CA LEU A 87 8.40 -4.43 3.03
C LEU A 87 7.34 -4.26 1.95
N SER A 88 7.65 -3.53 0.88
CA SER A 88 6.76 -3.34 -0.24
C SER A 88 6.36 -4.65 -0.91
N ARG A 89 7.34 -5.54 -1.16
CA ARG A 89 7.08 -6.90 -1.67
C ARG A 89 6.21 -7.69 -0.70
N HIS A 90 6.49 -7.65 0.60
CA HIS A 90 5.68 -8.31 1.63
C HIS A 90 4.21 -7.86 1.61
N ILE A 91 3.96 -6.55 1.52
CA ILE A 91 2.60 -5.98 1.46
C ILE A 91 1.85 -6.49 0.23
N LEU A 92 2.47 -6.39 -0.95
CA LEU A 92 1.87 -6.82 -2.22
C LEU A 92 1.59 -8.33 -2.23
N HIS A 93 2.53 -9.14 -1.74
CA HIS A 93 2.35 -10.58 -1.65
C HIS A 93 1.29 -10.99 -0.62
N SER A 94 1.17 -10.27 0.49
CA SER A 94 0.12 -10.50 1.48
C SER A 94 -1.26 -10.17 0.92
N TYR A 95 -1.37 -9.06 0.18
CA TYR A 95 -2.61 -8.71 -0.53
C TYR A 95 -2.99 -9.79 -1.56
N ASP A 96 -2.04 -10.27 -2.37
CA ASP A 96 -2.28 -11.34 -3.36
C ASP A 96 -2.80 -12.64 -2.70
N GLU A 97 -2.19 -13.06 -1.58
CA GLU A 97 -2.62 -14.24 -0.82
C GLU A 97 -3.99 -14.06 -0.13
N GLU A 98 -4.34 -12.86 0.33
CA GLU A 98 -5.68 -12.53 0.86
C GLU A 98 -6.73 -12.39 -0.24
N ALA A 99 -6.32 -11.86 -1.39
CA ALA A 99 -7.15 -11.67 -2.55
C ALA A 99 -7.59 -13.01 -3.13
N LYS A 100 -6.67 -13.98 -3.22
CA LYS A 100 -6.80 -15.21 -4.04
C LYS A 100 -7.69 -14.97 -5.25
N PRO A 101 -7.41 -13.92 -6.03
CA PRO A 101 -8.35 -13.54 -7.04
C PRO A 101 -8.32 -14.65 -8.09
N LYS A 102 -9.47 -15.25 -8.39
CA LYS A 102 -9.57 -16.25 -9.45
C LYS A 102 -9.17 -15.64 -10.82
N GLU A 103 -9.13 -14.32 -10.91
CA GLU A 103 -8.79 -13.53 -12.09
C GLU A 103 -7.88 -12.36 -11.70
N TRP A 104 -6.76 -12.19 -12.42
CA TRP A 104 -5.78 -11.12 -12.17
C TRP A 104 -6.36 -9.76 -12.58
N LEU A 105 -6.54 -8.85 -11.62
CA LEU A 105 -6.90 -7.45 -11.87
C LEU A 105 -5.67 -6.54 -11.66
N PRO A 106 -5.57 -5.41 -12.38
CA PRO A 106 -4.53 -4.43 -12.10
C PRO A 106 -4.58 -3.98 -10.63
N LEU A 107 -3.45 -4.10 -9.95
CA LEU A 107 -3.32 -3.72 -8.54
C LEU A 107 -3.49 -2.22 -8.40
N ASN A 108 -4.40 -1.74 -7.55
CA ASN A 108 -4.43 -0.36 -7.10
C ASN A 108 -3.49 -0.22 -5.90
N SER A 109 -2.26 0.23 -6.14
CA SER A 109 -1.22 0.30 -5.12
C SER A 109 -1.63 1.20 -3.95
N LYS A 110 -2.29 2.34 -4.23
CA LYS A 110 -2.74 3.30 -3.21
C LYS A 110 -3.77 2.66 -2.26
N SER A 111 -4.74 1.93 -2.80
CA SER A 111 -5.73 1.21 -1.98
C SER A 111 -5.09 0.08 -1.16
N ILE A 112 -4.18 -0.70 -1.77
CA ILE A 112 -3.46 -1.78 -1.08
C ILE A 112 -2.67 -1.23 0.10
N LEU A 113 -1.97 -0.12 -0.11
CA LEU A 113 -1.18 0.52 0.95
C LEU A 113 -2.06 1.06 2.08
N LYS A 114 -3.17 1.74 1.74
CA LYS A 114 -4.16 2.21 2.72
C LYS A 114 -4.75 1.06 3.53
N GLN A 115 -5.10 -0.05 2.89
CA GLN A 115 -5.59 -1.25 3.58
C GLN A 115 -4.52 -1.81 4.52
N TRP A 116 -3.26 -1.85 4.09
CA TRP A 116 -2.17 -2.36 4.91
C TRP A 116 -1.94 -1.51 6.17
N PHE A 117 -2.08 -0.18 6.08
CA PHE A 117 -2.01 0.69 7.26
C PHE A 117 -3.10 0.43 8.31
N ASN A 118 -4.14 -0.34 8.00
CA ASN A 118 -5.13 -0.77 8.99
C ASN A 118 -4.66 -1.96 9.84
N TYR A 119 -3.57 -2.63 9.45
CA TYR A 119 -2.93 -3.62 10.30
C TYR A 119 -2.21 -2.97 11.48
N THR A 120 -2.10 -3.71 12.58
CA THR A 120 -1.43 -3.31 13.82
C THR A 120 0.02 -2.88 13.60
N CYS A 121 0.79 -3.64 12.81
CA CYS A 121 2.13 -3.25 12.40
C CYS A 121 2.17 -2.01 11.49
N GLY A 122 1.11 -1.74 10.72
CA GLY A 122 0.96 -0.50 9.94
C GLY A 122 0.99 0.77 10.80
N ASN A 123 0.66 0.66 12.10
CA ASN A 123 0.75 1.78 13.03
C ASN A 123 2.21 2.23 13.29
N MET A 124 3.22 1.43 12.96
CA MET A 124 4.63 1.88 13.03
C MET A 124 4.88 3.13 12.19
N PHE A 125 4.12 3.26 11.10
CA PHE A 125 4.14 4.40 10.19
C PHE A 125 3.11 5.48 10.55
N LYS A 126 2.16 5.21 11.47
CA LYS A 126 1.21 6.20 12.02
C LYS A 126 1.70 6.90 13.28
N VAL A 127 2.60 6.27 14.05
CA VAL A 127 3.29 6.92 15.19
C VAL A 127 4.24 8.04 14.71
N ILE A 128 4.46 8.11 13.40
CA ILE A 128 5.10 9.23 12.70
C ILE A 128 4.16 10.47 12.61
N ASP A 129 2.85 10.33 12.88
CA ASP A 129 1.85 11.42 12.82
C ASP A 129 1.31 11.89 14.19
N PHE A 130 1.86 11.44 15.33
CA PHE A 130 1.40 11.92 16.64
C PHE A 130 2.34 12.98 17.23
N LEU A 131 2.07 14.24 16.88
CA LEU A 131 2.32 15.37 17.77
C LEU A 131 1.03 16.18 17.93
N ASP A 132 0.65 16.33 19.19
CA ASP A 132 -0.32 17.29 19.70
C ASP A 132 -0.15 18.65 18.98
N PRO A 133 -1.22 19.25 18.41
CA PRO A 133 -1.17 20.53 17.70
C PRO A 133 -0.59 21.72 18.49
N GLN A 134 -0.30 21.57 19.79
CA GLN A 134 0.15 22.68 20.65
C GLN A 134 1.67 22.83 20.83
N PHE A 135 2.54 21.98 20.27
CA PHE A 135 4.01 22.10 20.48
C PHE A 135 4.85 22.44 19.23
N LYS A 136 4.96 23.76 18.99
CA LYS A 136 6.15 24.54 18.57
C LYS A 136 6.84 24.23 17.21
N LEU A 137 6.14 24.68 16.15
CA LEU A 137 6.52 25.48 14.96
C LEU A 137 7.94 25.58 14.36
N MET A 138 9.04 25.12 14.98
CA MET A 138 10.39 25.23 14.36
C MET A 138 11.20 23.94 14.47
N ILE A 139 11.05 23.17 15.56
CA ILE A 139 11.47 21.77 15.61
C ILE A 139 10.46 20.89 14.87
N PHE A 140 9.18 21.30 14.83
CA PHE A 140 8.11 20.64 14.09
C PHE A 140 8.34 20.61 12.57
N CYS A 141 8.90 21.68 11.97
CA CYS A 141 9.16 21.71 10.52
C CYS A 141 10.30 20.76 10.13
N LEU A 142 11.41 20.75 10.86
CA LEU A 142 12.52 19.81 10.64
C LEU A 142 12.11 18.35 10.91
N TRP A 143 11.27 18.12 11.92
CA TRP A 143 10.71 16.80 12.23
C TRP A 143 9.75 16.33 11.14
N ILE A 144 8.82 17.19 10.68
CA ILE A 144 7.94 16.90 9.54
C ILE A 144 8.74 16.65 8.28
N GLU A 145 9.73 17.46 7.95
CA GLU A 145 10.54 17.26 6.74
C GLU A 145 11.29 15.93 6.79
N PHE A 146 11.91 15.58 7.91
CA PHE A 146 12.61 14.30 8.08
C PHE A 146 11.66 13.09 7.98
N HIS A 147 10.47 13.17 8.58
CA HIS A 147 9.48 12.10 8.56
C HIS A 147 8.74 11.99 7.22
N GLN A 148 8.41 13.11 6.61
CA GLN A 148 7.85 13.17 5.26
C GLN A 148 8.83 12.58 4.27
N ASN A 149 10.13 12.81 4.44
CA ASN A 149 11.19 12.20 3.65
C ASN A 149 11.23 10.68 3.80
N GLN A 150 11.15 10.16 5.02
CA GLN A 150 11.06 8.73 5.28
C GLN A 150 9.81 8.11 4.63
N ILE A 151 8.65 8.75 4.78
CA ILE A 151 7.38 8.34 4.16
C ILE A 151 7.48 8.37 2.62
N ASN A 152 8.06 9.44 2.05
CA ASN A 152 8.25 9.60 0.62
C ASN A 152 9.18 8.53 0.05
N SER A 153 10.25 8.18 0.77
CA SER A 153 11.16 7.09 0.39
C SER A 153 10.45 5.74 0.34
N PHE A 154 9.75 5.38 1.43
CA PHE A 154 8.99 4.14 1.46
C PHE A 154 7.90 4.11 0.38
N THR A 155 7.17 5.21 0.21
CA THR A 155 6.11 5.34 -0.82
C THR A 155 6.68 5.16 -2.22
N TYR A 156 7.85 5.75 -2.51
CA TYR A 156 8.54 5.54 -3.78
C TYR A 156 8.84 4.05 -4.03
N TYR A 157 9.48 3.37 -3.08
CA TYR A 157 9.81 1.94 -3.22
C TYR A 157 8.55 1.07 -3.31
N PHE A 158 7.49 1.44 -2.61
CA PHE A 158 6.21 0.75 -2.69
C PHE A 158 5.58 0.86 -4.07
N HIS A 159 5.48 2.07 -4.63
CA HIS A 159 4.97 2.27 -5.98
C HIS A 159 5.87 1.64 -7.04
N LYS A 160 7.19 1.64 -6.84
CA LYS A 160 8.15 0.90 -7.69
C LYS A 160 7.87 -0.59 -7.68
N CYS A 161 7.79 -1.22 -6.51
CA CYS A 161 7.50 -2.65 -6.39
C CYS A 161 6.11 -3.00 -6.96
N ALA A 162 5.10 -2.16 -6.73
CA ALA A 162 3.76 -2.35 -7.28
C ALA A 162 3.75 -2.27 -8.81
N PHE A 163 4.54 -1.36 -9.39
CA PHE A 163 4.73 -1.29 -10.83
C PHE A 163 5.47 -2.52 -11.36
N GLN A 164 6.56 -2.93 -10.71
CA GLN A 164 7.34 -4.11 -11.10
C GLN A 164 6.52 -5.41 -11.00
N TYR A 165 5.51 -5.44 -10.14
CA TYR A 165 4.59 -6.58 -10.02
C TYR A 165 3.84 -6.86 -11.33
N TYR A 166 3.69 -5.86 -12.22
CA TYR A 166 3.19 -6.04 -13.59
C TYR A 166 3.96 -7.12 -14.37
N HIS A 167 5.27 -7.26 -14.16
CA HIS A 167 6.09 -8.27 -14.84
C HIS A 167 5.63 -9.70 -14.54
N ASN A 168 5.00 -9.92 -13.39
CA ASN A 168 4.47 -11.22 -12.97
C ASN A 168 3.08 -11.54 -13.54
N TYR A 169 2.46 -10.60 -14.26
CA TYR A 169 1.11 -10.83 -14.79
C TYR A 169 1.11 -11.91 -15.87
N PRO A 170 0.02 -12.69 -16.00
CA PRO A 170 -0.13 -13.62 -17.12
C PRO A 170 0.00 -12.93 -18.48
N GLU A 171 0.66 -13.56 -19.44
CA GLU A 171 0.91 -12.97 -20.78
C GLU A 171 -0.36 -12.64 -21.57
N ASN A 172 -1.49 -13.31 -21.28
CA ASN A 172 -2.78 -12.99 -21.87
C ASN A 172 -3.45 -11.73 -21.28
N GLN A 173 -2.93 -11.20 -20.17
CA GLN A 173 -3.35 -9.94 -19.57
C GLN A 173 -2.46 -8.76 -19.99
N LYS A 174 -1.28 -9.05 -20.59
CA LYS A 174 -0.35 -8.02 -21.05
C LYS A 174 -0.58 -7.68 -22.51
N LEU A 175 -0.61 -6.39 -22.82
CA LEU A 175 -0.68 -5.91 -24.18
C LEU A 175 0.72 -5.70 -24.76
N LYS A 176 1.19 -6.63 -25.61
CA LYS A 176 2.54 -6.59 -26.21
C LYS A 176 2.94 -5.25 -26.82
N LYS A 177 1.98 -4.52 -27.43
CA LYS A 177 2.22 -3.19 -28.03
C LYS A 177 2.67 -2.14 -27.01
N MET A 178 2.33 -2.34 -25.73
CA MET A 178 2.62 -1.43 -24.62
C MET A 178 3.95 -1.72 -23.91
N ASN A 179 4.62 -2.84 -24.22
CA ASN A 179 5.87 -3.25 -23.54
C ASN A 179 6.94 -2.15 -23.53
N ASN A 180 7.09 -1.41 -24.65
CA ASN A 180 8.05 -0.32 -24.73
C ASN A 180 7.67 0.87 -23.85
N LEU A 181 6.37 1.17 -23.72
CA LEU A 181 5.90 2.21 -22.80
C LEU A 181 6.13 1.79 -21.35
N MET A 182 5.80 0.55 -21.00
CA MET A 182 5.97 0.04 -19.63
C MET A 182 7.44 0.05 -19.20
N LYS A 183 8.35 -0.39 -20.07
CA LYS A 183 9.81 -0.29 -19.85
C LYS A 183 10.29 1.15 -19.75
N PHE A 184 9.72 2.06 -20.56
CA PHE A 184 10.04 3.47 -20.46
C PHE A 184 9.61 4.06 -19.11
N LEU A 185 8.40 3.73 -18.63
CA LEU A 185 7.89 4.21 -17.35
C LEU A 185 8.68 3.68 -16.17
N GLU A 186 9.00 2.39 -16.19
CA GLU A 186 9.89 1.79 -15.20
C GLU A 186 11.20 2.57 -15.13
N ARG A 187 11.81 2.86 -16.28
CA ARG A 187 13.08 3.59 -16.34
C ARG A 187 12.97 5.06 -15.91
N ALA A 188 11.97 5.76 -16.42
CA ALA A 188 11.82 7.20 -16.24
C ALA A 188 11.31 7.57 -14.84
N VAL A 189 10.60 6.66 -14.17
CA VAL A 189 9.96 6.92 -12.86
C VAL A 189 10.64 6.14 -11.74
N PHE A 190 11.09 4.90 -11.99
CA PHE A 190 11.43 3.93 -10.94
C PHE A 190 12.84 3.31 -11.00
N ASP A 191 13.63 3.57 -12.05
CA ASP A 191 14.95 2.92 -12.28
C ASP A 191 16.14 3.86 -12.16
N ASN A 192 15.97 5.05 -11.58
CA ASN A 192 17.08 5.99 -11.47
C ASN A 192 17.78 5.87 -10.11
N GLU A 193 19.11 5.69 -10.15
CA GLU A 193 20.01 5.80 -8.98
C GLU A 193 19.89 7.18 -8.31
N SER A 194 19.29 8.17 -8.99
CA SER A 194 19.13 9.54 -8.52
C SER A 194 17.93 9.80 -7.61
N PHE A 195 17.17 8.80 -7.16
CA PHE A 195 16.30 8.97 -5.97
C PHE A 195 17.19 8.91 -4.72
N GLU A 196 18.16 9.82 -4.68
CA GLU A 196 19.12 10.01 -3.62
C GLU A 196 18.89 11.38 -3.01
N ARG A 197 19.13 11.47 -1.69
CA ARG A 197 18.98 12.69 -0.91
C ARG A 197 19.98 13.72 -1.44
N SER A 198 19.49 14.78 -2.08
CA SER A 198 20.35 15.90 -2.48
C SER A 198 20.88 16.60 -1.23
N GLU A 199 22.20 16.60 -1.04
CA GLU A 199 22.85 17.31 0.08
C GLU A 199 22.87 18.83 -0.13
N ASP A 200 22.79 19.30 -1.38
CA ASP A 200 23.07 20.69 -1.75
C ASP A 200 21.88 21.66 -1.62
N ASN A 201 20.64 21.17 -1.49
CA ASN A 201 19.43 22.02 -1.48
C ASN A 201 18.43 21.74 -0.35
N GLY A 202 18.88 21.11 0.74
CA GLY A 202 18.01 20.81 1.88
C GLY A 202 17.04 19.67 1.57
N SER A 203 17.38 18.46 2.04
CA SER A 203 16.44 17.40 2.41
C SER A 203 15.16 17.21 1.56
N GLU A 204 15.22 17.31 0.23
CA GLU A 204 14.09 16.98 -0.64
C GLU A 204 14.46 15.80 -1.54
N TYR A 205 13.62 14.76 -1.51
CA TYR A 205 13.66 13.69 -2.51
C TYR A 205 13.15 14.24 -3.84
N ILE A 206 14.07 14.47 -4.77
CA ILE A 206 13.71 14.92 -6.12
C ILE A 206 13.30 13.68 -6.92
N LEU A 207 12.05 13.66 -7.39
CA LEU A 207 11.61 12.63 -8.34
C LEU A 207 12.48 12.67 -9.60
N PRO A 208 12.95 11.53 -10.11
CA PRO A 208 13.85 11.47 -11.25
C PRO A 208 13.18 11.72 -12.62
N ILE A 209 11.96 12.31 -12.65
CA ILE A 209 11.24 12.53 -13.89
C ILE A 209 11.46 13.95 -14.40
N THR A 210 11.94 14.06 -15.64
CA THR A 210 12.10 15.35 -16.32
C THR A 210 10.75 15.88 -16.83
N ASN A 211 10.65 17.19 -17.07
CA ASN A 211 9.48 17.79 -17.73
C ASN A 211 9.15 17.11 -19.07
N GLN A 212 10.19 16.67 -19.81
CA GLN A 212 10.02 15.90 -21.04
C GLN A 212 9.42 14.51 -20.78
N GLY A 213 9.83 13.85 -19.69
CA GLY A 213 9.25 12.60 -19.22
C GLY A 213 7.77 12.75 -18.87
N VAL A 214 7.40 13.81 -18.13
CA VAL A 214 6.02 14.17 -17.79
C VAL A 214 5.19 14.39 -19.06
N HIS A 215 5.67 15.22 -20.00
CA HIS A 215 4.97 15.45 -21.27
C HIS A 215 4.77 14.15 -22.08
N LYS A 216 5.81 13.31 -22.16
CA LYS A 216 5.74 12.02 -22.87
C LYS A 216 4.76 11.07 -22.20
N LEU A 217 4.74 11.00 -20.87
CA LEU A 217 3.78 10.19 -20.11
C LEU A 217 2.34 10.66 -20.38
N THR A 218 2.08 11.96 -20.28
CA THR A 218 0.76 12.51 -20.57
C THR A 218 0.31 12.24 -22.01
N HIS A 219 1.19 12.46 -22.99
CA HIS A 219 0.88 12.19 -24.39
C HIS A 219 0.51 10.72 -24.63
N ASN A 220 1.25 9.79 -24.02
CA ASN A 220 0.94 8.37 -24.11
C ASN A 220 -0.37 8.02 -23.41
N PHE A 221 -0.60 8.55 -22.20
CA PHE A 221 -1.86 8.38 -21.48
C PHE A 221 -3.05 8.83 -22.32
N MET A 222 -2.98 10.01 -22.96
CA MET A 222 -4.07 10.57 -23.76
C MET A 222 -4.39 9.78 -25.04
N ARG A 223 -3.43 9.00 -25.55
CA ARG A 223 -3.52 8.26 -26.82
C ARG A 223 -3.58 6.74 -26.64
N ILE A 224 -3.63 6.25 -25.41
CA ILE A 224 -3.50 4.83 -25.11
C ILE A 224 -4.64 3.99 -25.72
N TYR A 225 -5.81 4.58 -25.94
CA TYR A 225 -6.98 3.97 -26.61
C TYR A 225 -6.69 3.46 -28.02
N LEU A 226 -5.67 4.01 -28.70
CA LEU A 226 -5.25 3.56 -30.02
C LEU A 226 -4.65 2.15 -30.01
N ASN A 227 -4.37 1.58 -28.83
CA ASN A 227 -3.73 0.27 -28.69
C ASN A 227 -4.71 -0.90 -28.55
N GLY A 228 -6.02 -0.66 -28.59
CA GLY A 228 -7.05 -1.69 -28.46
C GLY A 228 -7.61 -1.74 -27.04
N ASN A 229 -7.40 -2.84 -26.32
CA ASN A 229 -7.78 -2.94 -24.91
C ASN A 229 -6.54 -2.96 -23.98
N PRO A 230 -6.07 -1.80 -23.51
CA PRO A 230 -4.94 -1.67 -22.59
C PRO A 230 -5.40 -1.55 -21.12
N ASP A 231 -6.52 -2.15 -20.68
CA ASP A 231 -7.09 -1.96 -19.33
C ASP A 231 -6.02 -2.04 -18.21
N THR A 232 -5.14 -3.04 -18.27
CA THR A 232 -4.04 -3.23 -17.30
C THR A 232 -3.00 -2.13 -17.38
N GLU A 233 -2.44 -1.86 -18.56
CA GLU A 233 -1.39 -0.86 -18.72
C GLU A 233 -1.91 0.57 -18.48
N LEU A 234 -3.14 0.87 -18.88
CA LEU A 234 -3.81 2.14 -18.58
C LEU A 234 -3.84 2.39 -17.07
N ASN A 235 -4.19 1.38 -16.28
CA ASN A 235 -4.26 1.50 -14.84
C ASN A 235 -2.87 1.76 -14.23
N HIS A 236 -1.83 1.04 -14.66
CA HIS A 236 -0.46 1.28 -14.19
C HIS A 236 0.10 2.65 -14.63
N VAL A 237 -0.17 3.07 -15.88
CA VAL A 237 0.20 4.38 -16.39
C VAL A 237 -0.44 5.49 -15.56
N PHE A 238 -1.73 5.34 -15.24
CA PHE A 238 -2.44 6.33 -14.45
C PHE A 238 -1.96 6.36 -12.99
N GLN A 239 -1.72 5.21 -12.37
CA GLN A 239 -1.12 5.16 -11.02
C GLN A 239 0.26 5.81 -10.96
N ALA A 240 1.07 5.68 -12.01
CA ALA A 240 2.34 6.39 -12.10
C ALA A 240 2.13 7.91 -12.17
N ILE A 241 1.13 8.37 -12.92
CA ILE A 241 0.74 9.79 -12.97
C ILE A 241 0.28 10.28 -11.59
N GLU A 242 -0.59 9.53 -10.90
CA GLU A 242 -1.07 9.87 -9.56
C GLU A 242 0.08 9.93 -8.56
N PHE A 243 1.01 8.97 -8.58
CA PHE A 243 2.20 8.96 -7.74
C PHE A 243 3.09 10.19 -7.98
N ILE A 244 3.40 10.50 -9.24
CA ILE A 244 4.20 11.69 -9.59
C ILE A 244 3.47 12.96 -9.15
N GLN A 245 2.14 13.01 -9.27
CA GLN A 245 1.35 14.15 -8.83
C GLN A 245 1.36 14.31 -7.30
N ASP A 246 1.25 13.22 -6.54
CA ASP A 246 1.27 13.26 -5.08
C ASP A 246 2.62 13.79 -4.56
N MET A 247 3.72 13.44 -5.24
CA MET A 247 5.08 13.89 -4.92
C MET A 247 5.44 15.25 -5.54
N SER A 248 4.82 15.63 -6.67
CA SER A 248 5.03 16.90 -7.39
C SER A 248 3.68 17.44 -7.90
N PRO A 249 2.94 18.20 -7.07
CA PRO A 249 1.55 18.60 -7.37
C PRO A 249 1.36 19.41 -8.65
N LEU A 250 2.41 20.12 -9.08
CA LEU A 250 2.43 20.99 -10.25
C LEU A 250 2.76 20.26 -11.55
N ALA A 251 3.31 19.04 -11.51
CA ALA A 251 3.80 18.32 -12.69
C ALA A 251 2.75 18.18 -13.81
N PHE A 252 1.48 17.98 -13.44
CA PHE A 252 0.38 17.76 -14.41
C PHE A 252 -0.64 18.91 -14.47
N GLY A 253 -0.32 20.11 -13.96
CA GLY A 253 -1.27 21.21 -13.78
C GLY A 253 -2.18 21.47 -15.00
N GLU A 254 -1.60 21.57 -16.20
CA GLU A 254 -2.34 21.82 -17.45
C GLU A 254 -3.25 20.64 -17.86
N TYR A 255 -2.83 19.42 -17.54
CA TYR A 255 -3.46 18.18 -18.03
C TYR A 255 -4.60 17.67 -17.15
N LYS A 256 -4.67 18.07 -15.88
CA LYS A 256 -5.76 17.69 -14.95
C LYS A 256 -7.14 18.12 -15.44
N SER A 257 -7.19 19.13 -16.30
CA SER A 257 -8.44 19.64 -16.88
C SER A 257 -9.05 18.69 -17.91
N SER A 258 -8.26 17.76 -18.46
CA SER A 258 -8.67 16.78 -19.48
C SER A 258 -9.81 15.89 -18.99
N SER A 259 -10.83 15.70 -19.84
CA SER A 259 -11.93 14.79 -19.58
C SER A 259 -11.47 13.33 -19.40
N LYS A 260 -10.41 12.89 -20.08
CA LYS A 260 -9.84 11.54 -19.90
C LYS A 260 -9.24 11.36 -18.51
N PHE A 261 -8.53 12.38 -18.02
CA PHE A 261 -7.95 12.37 -16.68
C PHE A 261 -9.04 12.36 -15.61
N LYS A 262 -10.04 13.24 -15.73
CA LYS A 262 -11.18 13.32 -14.80
C LYS A 262 -11.97 12.00 -14.76
N LEU A 263 -12.22 11.40 -15.92
CA LEU A 263 -12.92 10.13 -16.02
C LEU A 263 -12.13 8.98 -15.39
N MET A 264 -10.82 8.91 -15.63
CA MET A 264 -9.96 7.90 -15.02
C MET A 264 -9.87 8.07 -13.50
N SER A 265 -9.71 9.31 -13.02
CA SER A 265 -9.72 9.63 -11.58
C SER A 265 -11.03 9.23 -10.91
N PHE A 266 -12.17 9.58 -11.51
CA PHE A 266 -13.50 9.16 -11.04
C PHE A 266 -13.62 7.63 -10.98
N THR A 267 -13.25 6.95 -12.06
CA THR A 267 -13.37 5.49 -12.15
C THR A 267 -12.47 4.79 -11.12
N ASN A 268 -11.24 5.27 -10.94
CA ASN A 268 -10.34 4.76 -9.90
C ASN A 268 -10.85 5.02 -8.49
N GLY A 269 -11.51 6.14 -8.24
CA GLY A 269 -12.17 6.42 -6.96
C GLY A 269 -13.24 5.37 -6.62
N ILE A 270 -14.09 5.01 -7.58
CA ILE A 270 -15.09 3.95 -7.37
C ILE A 270 -14.42 2.58 -7.14
N LEU A 271 -13.35 2.26 -7.88
CA LEU A 271 -12.59 1.01 -7.67
C LEU A 271 -11.98 0.96 -6.27
N GLU A 272 -11.43 2.07 -5.79
CA GLU A 272 -10.90 2.19 -4.44
C GLU A 272 -11.98 1.95 -3.38
N ASP A 273 -13.17 2.53 -3.53
CA ASP A 273 -14.30 2.27 -2.63
C ASP A 273 -14.72 0.80 -2.62
N ILE A 274 -14.77 0.15 -3.79
CA ILE A 274 -15.06 -1.29 -3.90
C ILE A 274 -14.01 -2.13 -3.17
N GLU A 275 -12.72 -1.84 -3.37
CA GLU A 275 -11.63 -2.58 -2.71
C GLU A 275 -11.63 -2.37 -1.19
N ASN A 276 -11.94 -1.16 -0.72
CA ASN A 276 -12.10 -0.87 0.71
C ASN A 276 -13.22 -1.71 1.35
N VAL A 277 -14.38 -1.83 0.68
CA VAL A 277 -15.48 -2.68 1.16
C VAL A 277 -15.07 -4.16 1.16
N LYS A 278 -14.38 -4.63 0.12
CA LYS A 278 -13.85 -6.02 0.10
C LYS A 278 -12.89 -6.28 1.26
N GLY A 279 -11.96 -5.35 1.53
CA GLY A 279 -11.02 -5.44 2.64
C GLY A 279 -11.72 -5.49 3.98
N TYR A 280 -12.73 -4.63 4.18
CA TYR A 280 -13.57 -4.65 5.37
C TYR A 280 -14.27 -6.00 5.59
N LEU A 281 -14.93 -6.51 4.55
CA LEU A 281 -15.66 -7.77 4.62
C LEU A 281 -14.73 -8.95 4.95
N LYS A 282 -13.51 -8.96 4.42
CA LYS A 282 -12.53 -10.01 4.73
C LYS A 282 -12.07 -9.94 6.17
N ASN A 283 -11.73 -8.75 6.63
CA ASN A 283 -11.21 -8.56 7.99
C ASN A 283 -12.26 -8.91 9.06
N LYS A 284 -13.53 -8.58 8.81
CA LYS A 284 -14.60 -8.79 9.78
C LYS A 284 -15.25 -10.18 9.70
N PHE A 285 -15.48 -10.71 8.50
CA PHE A 285 -16.31 -11.91 8.31
C PHE A 285 -15.53 -13.15 7.87
N ALA A 286 -14.29 -13.03 7.35
CA ALA A 286 -13.52 -14.20 6.95
C ALA A 286 -12.81 -14.84 8.15
N ARG A 287 -12.64 -16.18 8.10
CA ARG A 287 -11.76 -16.88 9.05
C ARG A 287 -10.35 -16.31 8.93
N LYS A 288 -9.77 -15.90 10.05
CA LYS A 288 -8.39 -15.39 10.09
C LYS A 288 -7.45 -16.42 9.50
N ILE A 289 -6.91 -16.10 8.34
CA ILE A 289 -5.88 -16.90 7.69
C ILE A 289 -4.54 -16.58 8.36
N TRP A 290 -4.31 -15.32 8.72
CA TRP A 290 -3.11 -14.78 9.35
C TRP A 290 -2.96 -15.11 10.84
N ILE A 291 -1.73 -15.09 11.33
CA ILE A 291 -1.45 -15.06 12.77
C ILE A 291 -2.13 -13.82 13.38
N ASN A 292 -2.84 -14.02 14.49
CA ASN A 292 -3.45 -12.93 15.26
C ASN A 292 -2.37 -11.91 15.64
N SER A 293 -2.70 -10.62 15.55
CA SER A 293 -1.76 -9.61 16.06
C SER A 293 -1.48 -9.84 17.54
N LEU A 294 -0.24 -9.59 17.96
CA LEU A 294 0.17 -9.55 19.37
C LEU A 294 -0.58 -8.46 20.16
N PHE A 295 -1.22 -7.51 19.45
CA PHE A 295 -1.91 -6.35 19.99
C PHE A 295 -3.41 -6.31 19.71
N GLU A 296 -4.00 -7.39 19.19
CA GLU A 296 -5.45 -7.48 19.06
C GLU A 296 -6.10 -7.25 20.43
N GLN A 297 -6.75 -6.09 20.58
CA GLN A 297 -7.58 -5.81 21.73
C GLN A 297 -8.94 -6.50 21.56
N PRO A 298 -9.57 -6.95 22.65
CA PRO A 298 -10.93 -7.47 22.61
C PRO A 298 -11.86 -6.42 21.99
N GLU A 299 -12.73 -6.87 21.09
CA GLU A 299 -13.62 -6.02 20.30
C GLU A 299 -14.40 -5.01 21.18
N ASN A 300 -14.53 -3.79 20.66
CA ASN A 300 -15.19 -2.67 21.31
C ASN A 300 -16.62 -3.03 21.76
N LYS A 301 -16.94 -2.76 23.03
CA LYS A 301 -18.21 -3.06 23.73
C LYS A 301 -19.40 -2.17 23.31
N ASN A 302 -19.47 -1.72 22.06
CA ASN A 302 -20.67 -1.05 21.57
C ASN A 302 -21.65 -2.11 21.08
N LYS A 303 -22.97 -1.91 21.29
CA LYS A 303 -24.01 -2.83 20.81
C LYS A 303 -23.74 -3.15 19.34
N PRO A 304 -23.39 -4.40 18.99
CA PRO A 304 -23.08 -4.72 17.61
C PRO A 304 -24.37 -4.61 16.80
N ILE A 305 -24.32 -3.88 15.69
CA ILE A 305 -25.28 -4.04 14.59
C ILE A 305 -25.23 -5.51 14.22
N SER A 306 -26.38 -6.13 13.95
CA SER A 306 -26.37 -7.54 13.53
C SER A 306 -25.58 -7.68 12.22
N ALA A 307 -24.88 -8.80 12.06
CA ALA A 307 -24.15 -9.10 10.82
C ALA A 307 -25.02 -8.89 9.57
N THR A 308 -26.30 -9.28 9.65
CA THR A 308 -27.28 -9.13 8.57
C THR A 308 -27.59 -7.68 8.25
N GLU A 309 -27.87 -6.84 9.27
CA GLU A 309 -28.15 -5.41 9.07
C GLU A 309 -26.95 -4.69 8.46
N GLU A 310 -25.73 -5.05 8.87
CA GLU A 310 -24.50 -4.48 8.33
C GLU A 310 -24.26 -4.88 6.86
N LEU A 311 -24.46 -6.15 6.52
CA LEU A 311 -24.40 -6.61 5.13
C LEU A 311 -25.47 -5.93 4.27
N GLU A 312 -26.65 -5.64 4.81
CA GLU A 312 -27.70 -4.89 4.11
C GLU A 312 -27.27 -3.45 3.83
N ILE A 313 -26.67 -2.77 4.82
CA ILE A 313 -26.12 -1.41 4.65
C ILE A 313 -25.05 -1.41 3.56
N LEU A 314 -24.11 -2.36 3.59
CA LEU A 314 -23.05 -2.47 2.58
C LEU A 314 -23.62 -2.75 1.19
N SER A 315 -24.62 -3.62 1.08
CA SER A 315 -25.34 -3.89 -0.17
C SER A 315 -26.00 -2.63 -0.76
N LYS A 316 -26.64 -1.80 0.09
CA LYS A 316 -27.23 -0.51 -0.34
C LYS A 316 -26.15 0.45 -0.83
N TYR A 317 -25.03 0.56 -0.11
CA TYR A 317 -23.90 1.41 -0.52
C TYR A 317 -23.33 0.99 -1.89
N ILE A 318 -23.18 -0.31 -2.14
CA ILE A 318 -22.70 -0.80 -3.44
C ILE A 318 -23.65 -0.44 -4.58
N ARG A 319 -24.96 -0.49 -4.36
CA ARG A 319 -25.96 -0.05 -5.36
C ARG A 319 -25.82 1.44 -5.67
N ILE A 320 -25.49 2.26 -4.67
CA ILE A 320 -25.22 3.69 -4.86
C ILE A 320 -23.98 3.88 -5.75
N LEU A 321 -22.87 3.19 -5.44
CA LEU A 321 -21.65 3.26 -6.25
C LEU A 321 -21.89 2.82 -7.71
N GLU A 322 -22.62 1.73 -7.92
CA GLU A 322 -22.95 1.23 -9.26
C GLU A 322 -23.85 2.22 -10.02
N PHE A 323 -24.83 2.83 -9.34
CA PHE A 323 -25.66 3.87 -9.93
C PHE A 323 -24.86 5.11 -10.32
N GLU A 324 -23.96 5.58 -9.45
CA GLU A 324 -23.11 6.73 -9.72
C GLU A 324 -22.17 6.49 -10.90
N TYR A 325 -21.54 5.32 -10.97
CA TYR A 325 -20.72 4.91 -12.10
C TYR A 325 -21.52 4.92 -13.41
N ASN A 326 -22.68 4.27 -13.43
CA ASN A 326 -23.52 4.19 -14.61
C ASN A 326 -24.04 5.57 -15.05
N ARG A 327 -24.38 6.44 -14.10
CA ARG A 327 -24.83 7.81 -14.38
C ARG A 327 -23.71 8.65 -15.01
N GLN A 328 -22.52 8.65 -14.43
CA GLN A 328 -21.38 9.47 -14.89
C GLN A 328 -20.77 8.98 -16.20
N THR A 329 -20.93 7.69 -16.51
CA THR A 329 -20.40 7.09 -17.75
C THR A 329 -21.47 6.89 -18.83
N SER A 330 -22.71 7.31 -18.55
CA SER A 330 -23.83 7.25 -19.49
C SER A 330 -23.50 8.06 -20.75
N GLY A 331 -23.74 7.46 -21.92
CA GLY A 331 -23.44 8.07 -23.22
C GLY A 331 -22.04 7.78 -23.79
N ILE A 332 -21.11 7.20 -23.02
CA ILE A 332 -19.79 6.78 -23.54
C ILE A 332 -19.90 5.41 -24.20
N ASN A 333 -19.88 5.37 -25.53
CA ASN A 333 -20.02 4.16 -26.35
C ASN A 333 -18.66 3.50 -26.65
N THR A 334 -18.67 2.24 -27.10
CA THR A 334 -17.45 1.46 -27.41
C THR A 334 -16.55 2.06 -28.49
N SER A 335 -17.12 2.90 -29.36
CA SER A 335 -16.39 3.61 -30.42
C SER A 335 -15.76 4.93 -29.94
N ASP A 336 -16.08 5.37 -28.73
CA ASP A 336 -15.58 6.62 -28.16
C ASP A 336 -14.14 6.45 -27.63
N GLU A 337 -13.28 7.44 -27.85
CA GLU A 337 -11.93 7.46 -27.28
C GLU A 337 -11.94 7.50 -25.74
N PHE A 338 -13.05 7.92 -25.11
CA PHE A 338 -13.23 7.89 -23.65
C PHE A 338 -13.55 6.49 -23.11
N TYR A 339 -13.94 5.53 -23.96
CA TYR A 339 -14.49 4.24 -23.54
C TYR A 339 -13.55 3.42 -22.66
N ILE A 340 -12.26 3.40 -22.97
CA ILE A 340 -11.29 2.63 -22.17
C ILE A 340 -11.03 3.26 -20.79
N TYR A 341 -11.21 4.58 -20.65
CA TYR A 341 -10.93 5.31 -19.41
C TYR A 341 -12.01 5.13 -18.36
N LYS A 342 -13.21 4.67 -18.74
CA LYS A 342 -14.22 4.20 -17.78
C LYS A 342 -13.97 2.76 -17.29
N GLN A 343 -12.91 2.09 -17.77
CA GLN A 343 -12.47 0.75 -17.36
C GLN A 343 -13.62 -0.27 -17.23
N PRO A 344 -14.44 -0.46 -18.28
CA PRO A 344 -15.73 -1.13 -18.16
C PRO A 344 -15.63 -2.59 -17.69
N ARG A 345 -14.64 -3.34 -18.19
CA ARG A 345 -14.40 -4.73 -17.81
C ARG A 345 -13.98 -4.86 -16.34
N LEU A 346 -13.06 -3.99 -15.93
CA LEU A 346 -12.56 -3.97 -14.55
C LEU A 346 -13.67 -3.60 -13.55
N MET A 347 -14.50 -2.61 -13.89
CA MET A 347 -15.63 -2.19 -13.07
C MET A 347 -16.69 -3.28 -12.94
N GLU A 348 -17.11 -3.87 -14.06
CA GLU A 348 -18.09 -4.96 -14.09
C GLU A 348 -17.62 -6.12 -13.21
N HIS A 349 -16.39 -6.59 -13.42
CA HIS A 349 -15.83 -7.68 -12.63
C HIS A 349 -15.73 -7.32 -11.14
N SER A 350 -15.31 -6.10 -10.81
CA SER A 350 -15.15 -5.65 -9.42
C SER A 350 -16.49 -5.61 -8.67
N PHE A 351 -17.56 -5.11 -9.31
CA PHE A 351 -18.90 -5.14 -8.75
C PHE A 351 -19.43 -6.57 -8.59
N GLN A 352 -19.29 -7.42 -9.62
CA GLN A 352 -19.74 -8.81 -9.56
C GLN A 352 -19.03 -9.59 -8.45
N SER A 353 -17.71 -9.40 -8.32
CA SER A 353 -16.89 -10.00 -7.28
C SER A 353 -17.37 -9.61 -5.87
N LEU A 354 -17.59 -8.31 -5.64
CA LEU A 354 -18.04 -7.81 -4.34
C LEU A 354 -19.47 -8.28 -4.01
N LYS A 355 -20.40 -8.24 -4.98
CA LYS A 355 -21.76 -8.78 -4.82
C LYS A 355 -21.74 -10.27 -4.47
N SER A 356 -20.90 -11.06 -5.14
CA SER A 356 -20.72 -12.48 -4.84
C SER A 356 -20.18 -12.71 -3.42
N MET A 357 -19.27 -11.85 -2.95
CA MET A 357 -18.74 -11.93 -1.60
C MET A 357 -19.82 -11.69 -0.55
N ILE A 358 -20.63 -10.62 -0.68
CA ILE A 358 -21.74 -10.34 0.24
C ILE A 358 -22.75 -11.49 0.26
N MET A 359 -23.11 -12.02 -0.92
CA MET A 359 -24.06 -13.13 -1.01
C MET A 359 -23.56 -14.41 -0.32
N LYS A 360 -22.24 -14.67 -0.34
CA LYS A 360 -21.67 -15.81 0.39
C LYS A 360 -21.72 -15.59 1.90
N LEU A 361 -21.50 -14.36 2.35
CA LEU A 361 -21.53 -13.99 3.77
C LEU A 361 -22.94 -13.87 4.34
N SER A 362 -23.97 -13.70 3.51
CA SER A 362 -25.37 -13.64 3.95
C SER A 362 -26.05 -15.00 4.08
N VAL A 363 -25.45 -16.06 3.53
CA VAL A 363 -26.01 -17.43 3.50
C VAL A 363 -25.32 -18.36 4.50
N GLY A 364 -24.10 -18.03 4.94
CA GLY A 364 -23.35 -18.78 5.97
C GLY A 364 -23.47 -18.12 7.32
#